data_AF-Q1RRC6-F1
#
_entry.id   AF-Q1RRC6-F1
#
_cell.length_a   1.000
_cell.length_b   1.000
_cell.length_c   1.000
_cell.angle_alpha   90.00
_cell.angle_beta   90.00
_cell.angle_gamma   90.00
#
_symmetry.space_group_name_H-M   'P 1'
#
loop_
_entity.id
_entity.type
_entity.pdbx_description
1 polymer ?
#
loop_
_entity_poly.entity_id
_entity_poly.type
_entity_poly.pdbx_seq_one_letter_code
_entity_poly.pdbx_strand_id
1 'polypeptide(L)' 'MPERFNVKVNDALWERLPVEDRQQVDELVDAGRHIQAIALMRECTGLPRPDLRDCVDLLELRAQALRDR' A
#
# COMPACT_ATOMS: atom_id res chain seq x y z
N MET A 1 -12.95 -9.92 -20.51
CA MET A 1 -12.50 -10.64 -19.30
C MET A 1 -11.74 -9.62 -18.46
N PRO A 2 -12.30 -9.00 -17.40
CA PRO A 2 -11.52 -8.03 -16.63
C PRO A 2 -10.69 -8.73 -15.55
N GLU A 3 -9.46 -8.26 -15.41
CA GLU A 3 -8.38 -8.85 -14.63
C GLU A 3 -8.66 -8.79 -13.12
N ARG A 4 -9.04 -9.93 -12.52
CA ARG A 4 -9.13 -10.14 -11.06
C ARG A 4 -7.77 -10.26 -10.37
N PHE A 5 -6.68 -9.97 -11.07
CA PHE A 5 -5.31 -10.19 -10.58
C PHE A 5 -4.79 -9.07 -9.68
N ASN A 6 -5.41 -7.89 -9.65
CA ASN A 6 -4.81 -6.73 -8.97
C ASN A 6 -5.02 -6.72 -7.44
N VAL A 7 -6.22 -7.05 -6.95
CA VAL A 7 -6.53 -6.96 -5.50
C VAL A 7 -5.74 -7.97 -4.67
N LYS A 8 -5.57 -9.20 -5.17
CA LYS A 8 -4.82 -10.24 -4.43
C LYS A 8 -3.32 -9.97 -4.34
N VAL A 9 -2.77 -9.24 -5.30
CA VAL A 9 -1.36 -8.85 -5.28
C VAL A 9 -1.15 -7.79 -4.21
N ASN A 10 -2.04 -6.80 -4.10
CA ASN A 10 -2.00 -5.76 -3.08
C ASN A 10 -2.01 -6.32 -1.64
N ASP A 11 -2.93 -7.23 -1.30
CA ASP A 11 -2.95 -7.85 0.04
C ASP A 11 -1.64 -8.62 0.33
N ALA A 12 -1.12 -9.37 -0.64
CA ALA A 12 0.13 -10.10 -0.48
C ALA A 12 1.35 -9.19 -0.32
N LEU A 13 1.37 -8.00 -0.95
CA LEU A 13 2.42 -7.00 -0.74
C LEU A 13 2.35 -6.43 0.67
N TRP A 14 1.14 -6.11 1.15
CA TRP A 14 0.94 -5.64 2.52
C TRP A 14 1.39 -6.68 3.55
N GLU A 15 1.03 -7.95 3.36
CA GLU A 15 1.40 -9.03 4.27
C GLU A 15 2.90 -9.34 4.29
N ARG A 16 3.65 -8.94 3.25
CA ARG A 16 5.10 -9.09 3.19
C ARG A 16 5.85 -7.94 3.86
N LEU A 17 5.23 -6.77 4.00
CA LEU A 17 5.83 -5.63 4.68
C LEU A 17 5.96 -5.90 6.19
N PRO A 18 7.07 -5.50 6.84
CA PRO A 18 7.18 -5.49 8.30
C PRO A 18 6.07 -4.65 8.95
N VAL A 19 5.73 -4.99 10.21
CA VAL A 19 4.70 -4.26 10.98
C VAL A 19 5.07 -2.79 11.20
N GLU A 20 6.37 -2.48 11.28
CA GLU A 20 6.88 -1.11 11.42
C GLU A 20 6.59 -0.27 10.16
N ASP A 21 6.87 -0.82 8.98
CA ASP A 21 6.60 -0.15 7.70
C ASP A 21 5.10 0.02 7.45
N ARG A 22 4.29 -0.97 7.84
CA ARG A 22 2.81 -0.87 7.77
C ARG A 22 2.29 0.29 8.62
N GLN A 23 2.77 0.39 9.86
CA GLN A 23 2.40 1.51 10.75
C GLN A 23 2.83 2.85 10.17
N GLN A 24 4.05 2.95 9.64
CA GLN A 24 4.51 4.18 9.00
C GLN A 24 3.66 4.55 7.78
N VAL A 25 3.25 3.57 6.97
CA VAL A 25 2.29 3.81 5.89
C VAL A 25 0.97 4.34 6.44
N ASP A 26 0.38 3.68 7.44
CA ASP A 26 -0.91 4.10 8.01
C ASP A 26 -0.81 5.53 8.58
N GLU A 27 0.28 5.88 9.28
CA GLU A 27 0.54 7.25 9.76
C GLU A 27 0.69 8.26 8.62
N LEU A 28 1.40 7.90 7.54
CA LEU A 28 1.56 8.75 6.38
C LEU A 28 0.23 8.93 5.63
N VAL A 29 -0.61 7.90 5.59
CA VAL A 29 -1.96 7.94 5.01
C VAL A 29 -2.86 8.85 5.83
N ASP A 30 -2.87 8.69 7.16
CA ASP A 30 -3.63 9.55 8.08
C ASP A 30 -3.20 11.02 7.96
N ALA A 31 -1.89 11.26 7.85
CA ALA A 31 -1.31 12.59 7.62
C ALA A 31 -1.53 13.15 6.19
N GLY A 32 -2.18 12.42 5.28
CA GLY A 32 -2.42 12.81 3.89
C GLY A 32 -1.17 12.83 3.00
N ARG A 33 -0.07 12.20 3.44
CA ARG A 33 1.24 12.13 2.76
C ARG A 33 1.34 10.91 1.83
N HIS A 34 0.40 10.80 0.90
CA HIS A 34 0.28 9.68 -0.03
C HIS A 34 1.56 9.37 -0.83
N ILE A 35 2.25 10.42 -1.30
CA ILE A 35 3.50 10.26 -2.09
C ILE A 35 4.60 9.59 -1.25
N GLN A 36 4.72 9.93 0.03
CA GLN A 36 5.74 9.36 0.91
C GLN A 36 5.42 7.90 1.25
N ALA A 37 4.14 7.60 1.50
CA ALA A 37 3.71 6.22 1.75
C ALA A 37 3.99 5.31 0.56
N ILE A 38 3.71 5.76 -0.67
CA ILE A 38 4.02 5.01 -1.89
C ILE A 38 5.53 4.80 -2.06
N ALA A 39 6.34 5.82 -1.77
CA ALA A 39 7.80 5.71 -1.83
C ALA A 39 8.31 4.66 -0.84
N LEU A 40 7.81 4.69 0.40
CA LEU A 40 8.17 3.76 1.46
C LEU A 40 7.75 2.33 1.13
N MET A 41 6.51 2.12 0.66
CA MET A 41 6.06 0.81 0.16
C MET A 41 6.98 0.28 -0.93
N ARG A 42 7.37 1.12 -1.89
CA ARG A 42 8.19 0.71 -3.02
C ARG A 42 9.64 0.40 -2.62
N GLU A 43 10.15 1.09 -1.60
CA GLU A 43 11.48 0.84 -1.03
C GLU A 43 11.49 -0.47 -0.22
N CYS A 44 10.49 -0.68 0.63
CA CYS A 44 10.41 -1.84 1.52
C CYS A 44 9.97 -3.14 0.83
N THR A 45 9.20 -3.06 -0.27
CA THR A 45 8.67 -4.26 -0.95
C THR A 45 9.73 -4.99 -1.80
N GLY A 46 10.90 -4.39 -2.03
CA GLY A 46 11.99 -5.03 -2.76
C GLY A 46 11.62 -5.40 -4.21
N LEU A 47 12.23 -6.46 -4.75
CA LEU A 47 11.92 -6.99 -6.08
C LEU A 47 10.99 -8.22 -5.98
N PRO A 48 9.95 -8.32 -6.85
CA PRO A 48 9.58 -7.38 -7.91
C PRO A 48 8.95 -6.10 -7.35
N ARG A 49 9.38 -4.94 -7.87
CA ARG A 49 8.83 -3.65 -7.45
C ARG A 49 7.37 -3.61 -7.88
N PRO A 50 6.42 -3.40 -6.97
CA PRO A 50 5.03 -3.22 -7.33
C PRO A 50 4.91 -2.04 -8.30
N ASP A 51 3.96 -2.16 -9.21
CA ASP A 51 3.62 -1.05 -10.09
C ASP A 51 3.12 0.13 -9.23
N LEU A 52 3.33 1.36 -9.71
CA LEU A 52 2.88 2.54 -8.99
C LEU A 52 1.36 2.47 -8.73
N ARG A 53 0.62 1.88 -9.67
CA ARG A 53 -0.83 1.69 -9.55
C ARG A 53 -1.22 0.73 -8.43
N ASP A 54 -0.45 -0.34 -8.20
CA ASP A 54 -0.67 -1.26 -7.08
C ASP A 54 -0.47 -0.54 -5.75
N CYS A 55 0.64 0.21 -5.62
CA CYS A 55 0.88 0.99 -4.41
C CYS A 55 -0.23 2.01 -4.15
N VAL A 56 -0.74 2.69 -5.18
CA VAL A 56 -1.83 3.65 -5.04
C VAL A 56 -3.14 2.95 -4.64
N ASP A 57 -3.49 1.83 -5.27
CA ASP A 57 -4.70 1.07 -4.95
C ASP A 57 -4.69 0.58 -3.49
N LEU A 58 -3.55 0.04 -3.04
CA LEU A 58 -3.32 -0.37 -1.66
C LEU A 58 -3.42 0.80 -0.68
N LEU A 59 -2.82 1.94 -1.05
CA LEU A 59 -2.88 3.16 -0.26
C LEU A 59 -4.32 3.68 -0.12
N GLU A 60 -5.08 3.69 -1.21
CA GLU A 60 -6.49 4.11 -1.19
C GLU A 60 -7.35 3.18 -0.33
N LEU A 61 -7.12 1.86 -0.42
CA LEU A 61 -7.77 0.88 0.45
C LEU A 61 -7.49 1.15 1.93
N ARG A 62 -6.23 1.46 2.28
CA ARG A 62 -5.83 1.82 3.65
C ARG A 62 -6.45 3.12 4.10
N ALA A 63 -6.41 4.15 3.26
CA ALA A 63 -7.02 5.45 3.54
C ALA A 63 -8.52 5.33 3.78
N GLN A 64 -9.20 4.47 3.01
CA GLN A 64 -10.61 4.21 3.17
C GLN A 64 -10.92 3.45 4.46
N ALA A 65 -10.13 2.43 4.79
CA ALA A 65 -10.27 1.68 6.05
C ALA A 65 -10.01 2.55 7.29
N LEU A 66 -9.06 3.49 7.22
CA LEU A 66 -8.79 4.44 8.30
C LEU A 66 -9.88 5.50 8.45
N ARG A 67 -10.50 5.93 7.33
CA ARG A 67 -11.64 6.88 7.36
C ARG A 67 -12.94 6.26 7.86
N ASP A 68 -13.11 4.95 7.72
CA ASP A 68 -14.29 4.20 8.20
C ASP A 68 -14.20 3.85 9.69
N ARG A 69 -13.08 4.17 10.36
CA ARG A 69 -12.80 3.91 11.76
C ARG A 69 -13.14 5.09 12.67
#